data_AF-A0A399EYM3-F1
#
_entry.id   AF-A0A399EYM3-F1
#
_cell.length_a   1.000
_cell.length_b   1.000
_cell.length_c   1.000
_cell.angle_alpha   90.00
_cell.angle_beta   90.00
_cell.angle_gamma   90.00
#
_symmetry.space_group_name_H-M   'P 1'
#
loop_
_entity.id
_entity.type
_entity.pdbx_description
1 polymer ?
#
loop_
_entity_poly.entity_id
_entity_poly.type
_entity_poly.pdbx_seq_one_letter_code
_entity_poly.pdbx_strand_id
1 'polypeptide(L)' 'MKRTLLSLGNSTAVTLPPDLLERLGLHSGDTVEVEATEDGILIRPVKALDPKFERALRAVVGRYGNTLRRLAEYDRGDE' A
#
# COMPACT_ATOMS: atom_id res chain seq x y z
N MET A 1 -8.99 16.20 -14.83
CA MET A 1 -10.19 16.61 -14.07
C MET A 1 -9.81 17.76 -13.15
N LYS A 2 -10.57 18.86 -13.12
CA LYS A 2 -10.29 19.99 -12.22
C LYS A 2 -11.05 19.81 -10.90
N ARG A 3 -10.42 20.19 -9.78
CA ARG A 3 -10.98 20.14 -8.41
C ARG A 3 -10.54 21.39 -7.65
N THR A 4 -11.31 21.74 -6.63
CA THR A 4 -11.04 22.88 -5.76
C THR A 4 -10.63 22.37 -4.38
N LEU A 5 -9.69 23.07 -3.76
CA LEU A 5 -9.26 22.83 -2.40
C LEU A 5 -10.32 23.34 -1.41
N LEU A 6 -10.63 22.54 -0.40
CA LEU A 6 -11.59 22.84 0.64
C LEU A 6 -10.87 23.00 1.98
N SER A 7 -11.29 23.99 2.77
CA SER A 7 -10.78 24.13 4.14
C SER A 7 -11.49 23.15 5.08
N LEU A 8 -10.72 22.36 5.82
CA LEU A 8 -11.16 21.45 6.87
C LEU A 8 -10.38 21.76 8.15
N GLY A 9 -10.91 22.67 8.96
CA GLY A 9 -10.25 23.12 10.18
C GLY A 9 -8.93 23.82 9.88
N ASN A 10 -7.82 23.28 10.38
CA ASN A 10 -6.47 23.78 10.09
C ASN A 10 -5.80 23.09 8.88
N SER A 11 -6.55 22.26 8.14
CA SER A 11 -6.06 21.48 7.02
C SER A 11 -6.83 21.80 5.75
N THR A 12 -6.29 21.37 4.61
CA THR A 12 -6.93 21.48 3.32
C THR A 12 -7.20 20.10 2.73
N ALA A 13 -8.36 19.90 2.13
CA ALA A 13 -8.73 18.67 1.45
C ALA A 13 -9.07 18.89 -0.02
N VAL A 14 -8.94 17.81 -0.80
CA VAL A 14 -9.40 17.73 -2.19
C VAL A 14 -10.34 16.55 -2.34
N THR A 15 -11.40 16.71 -3.13
CA THR A 15 -12.39 15.64 -3.35
C THR A 15 -11.98 14.74 -4.52
N LEU A 16 -11.86 13.44 -4.22
CA LEU A 16 -11.61 12.40 -5.22
C LEU A 16 -12.95 11.75 -5.63
N PRO A 17 -13.20 11.54 -6.92
CA PRO A 17 -14.45 10.95 -7.37
C PRO A 17 -14.47 9.43 -7.08
N PRO A 18 -15.66 8.82 -6.91
CA PRO A 18 -15.78 7.41 -6.57
C PRO A 18 -15.10 6.46 -7.55
N ASP A 19 -15.16 6.74 -8.85
CA ASP A 19 -14.53 5.92 -9.90
C ASP A 19 -12.99 5.86 -9.75
N LEU A 20 -12.37 6.95 -9.27
CA LEU A 20 -10.93 6.96 -9.02
C LEU A 20 -10.58 6.14 -7.78
N LEU A 21 -11.41 6.18 -6.75
CA LEU A 21 -11.24 5.38 -5.54
C LEU A 21 -11.35 3.89 -5.86
N GLU A 22 -12.35 3.47 -6.63
CA GLU A 22 -12.51 2.08 -7.06
C GLU A 22 -11.30 1.56 -7.85
N ARG A 23 -10.78 2.37 -8.79
CA ARG A 23 -9.59 2.01 -9.58
C ARG A 23 -8.33 1.85 -8.73
N LEU A 24 -8.25 2.57 -7.62
CA LEU A 24 -7.13 2.50 -6.68
C LEU A 24 -7.38 1.49 -5.54
N GLY A 25 -8.56 0.86 -5.49
CA GLY A 25 -8.97 -0.03 -4.41
C GLY A 25 -9.09 0.67 -3.05
N LEU A 26 -9.39 1.97 -3.06
CA LEU A 26 -9.53 2.82 -1.88
C LEU A 26 -10.99 2.98 -1.48
N HIS A 27 -11.24 3.09 -0.20
CA HIS A 27 -12.54 3.37 0.39
C HIS A 27 -12.45 4.56 1.36
N SER A 28 -13.59 5.21 1.62
CA SER A 28 -13.66 6.27 2.64
C SER A 28 -13.21 5.73 4.00
N GLY A 29 -12.17 6.36 4.58
CA GLY A 29 -11.56 5.94 5.84
C GLY A 29 -10.25 5.17 5.67
N ASP A 30 -9.88 4.78 4.45
CA ASP A 30 -8.57 4.18 4.20
C ASP A 30 -7.44 5.18 4.42
N THR A 31 -6.31 4.67 4.91
CA THR A 31 -5.09 5.47 5.07
C THR A 31 -4.28 5.49 3.78
N VAL A 32 -3.83 6.67 3.39
CA VAL A 32 -3.00 6.90 2.21
C VAL A 32 -1.72 7.62 2.59
N GLU A 33 -0.66 7.34 1.86
CA GLU A 33 0.59 8.10 1.91
C GLU A 33 0.51 9.26 0.92
N VAL A 34 0.93 10.45 1.35
CA VAL A 34 0.89 11.69 0.57
C VAL A 34 2.30 12.27 0.51
N GLU A 35 2.81 12.46 -0.69
CA GLU A 35 4.18 12.91 -0.95
C GLU A 35 4.18 14.09 -1.92
N ALA A 36 4.97 15.13 -1.62
CA ALA A 36 5.19 16.24 -2.53
C ALA A 36 6.25 15.85 -3.57
N THR A 37 5.96 16.12 -4.84
CA THR A 37 6.79 15.84 -6.00
C THR A 37 6.99 17.13 -6.80
N GLU A 38 7.88 17.13 -7.79
CA GLU A 38 8.14 18.31 -8.63
C GLU A 38 6.89 18.79 -9.38
N ASP A 39 6.02 17.86 -9.79
CA ASP A 39 4.82 18.14 -10.58
C ASP A 39 3.53 18.24 -9.76
N GLY A 40 3.61 18.07 -8.44
CA GLY A 40 2.44 18.13 -7.56
C GLY A 40 2.47 17.13 -6.41
N ILE A 41 1.34 16.47 -6.14
CA ILE A 41 1.18 15.58 -5.00
C ILE A 41 0.93 14.16 -5.48
N LEU A 42 1.73 13.22 -5.00
CA LEU A 42 1.53 11.79 -5.20
C LEU A 42 0.77 11.21 -4.01
N ILE A 43 -0.34 10.52 -4.29
CA ILE A 43 -1.15 9.82 -3.28
C ILE A 43 -1.06 8.32 -3.57
N ARG A 44 -0.62 7.53 -2.57
CA ARG A 44 -0.47 6.08 -2.68
C ARG A 44 -1.26 5.37 -1.58
N PRO A 45 -2.00 4.28 -1.89
CA PRO A 45 -2.61 3.45 -0.86
C PRO A 45 -1.54 2.92 0.10
N VAL A 46 -1.78 3.01 1.41
CA VAL A 46 -0.95 2.28 2.37
C VAL A 46 -1.37 0.82 2.30
N LYS A 47 -0.54 -0.03 1.67
CA LYS A 47 -0.70 -1.47 1.78
C LYS A 47 -0.27 -1.91 3.18
N ALA A 48 -1.13 -1.68 4.18
CA ALA A 48 -0.98 -2.35 5.45
C ALA A 48 -1.15 -3.84 5.16
N LEU A 49 -0.09 -4.63 5.40
CA LEU A 49 -0.19 -6.07 5.30
C LEU A 49 -1.25 -6.50 6.32
N ASP A 50 -2.31 -7.19 5.87
CA ASP A 50 -3.38 -7.63 6.76
C ASP A 50 -2.75 -8.33 7.99
N PRO A 51 -3.06 -7.90 9.23
CA PRO A 51 -2.38 -8.44 10.42
C PRO A 51 -2.52 -9.96 10.58
N LYS A 52 -3.61 -10.55 10.08
CA LYS A 52 -3.84 -12.00 10.03
C LYS A 52 -2.94 -12.64 8.98
N PHE A 53 -2.81 -12.01 7.80
CA PHE A 53 -1.86 -12.46 6.77
C PHE A 53 -0.42 -12.37 7.27
N GLU A 54 -0.03 -11.27 7.90
CA GLU A 54 1.31 -11.07 8.47
C GLU A 54 1.63 -12.14 9.52
N ARG A 55 0.67 -12.45 10.40
CA ARG A 55 0.81 -13.53 11.38
C ARG A 55 0.91 -14.91 10.73
N ALA A 56 0.11 -15.18 9.70
CA ALA A 56 0.17 -16.44 8.96
C ALA A 56 1.52 -16.59 8.22
N LEU A 57 1.97 -15.51 7.57
CA LEU A 57 3.27 -15.46 6.89
C LEU A 57 4.41 -15.71 7.88
N ARG A 58 4.41 -15.05 9.04
CA ARG A 58 5.39 -15.32 10.12
C ARG A 58 5.40 -16.78 10.55
N ALA A 59 4.23 -17.40 10.71
CA ALA A 59 4.15 -18.81 11.09
C ALA A 59 4.72 -19.75 10.01
N VAL A 60 4.43 -19.48 8.74
CA VAL A 60 4.95 -20.26 7.61
C VAL A 60 6.46 -20.08 7.47
N VAL A 61 6.96 -18.84 7.51
CA VAL A 61 8.39 -18.54 7.43
C VAL A 61 9.15 -19.14 8.62
N GLY A 62 8.60 -19.03 9.84
CA GLY A 62 9.21 -19.65 11.03
C GLY A 62 9.27 -21.18 10.93
N ARG A 63 8.25 -21.82 10.36
CA ARG A 63 8.18 -23.28 10.23
C ARG A 63 9.03 -23.83 9.08
N TYR A 64 9.12 -23.11 7.96
CA TYR A 64 9.70 -23.61 6.71
C TYR A 64 10.85 -22.75 6.19
N GLY A 65 11.41 -21.85 6.99
CA GLY A 65 12.40 -20.87 6.55
C GLY A 65 13.61 -21.46 5.82
N ASN A 66 14.15 -22.59 6.30
CA ASN A 66 15.26 -23.27 5.63
C ASN A 66 14.87 -23.85 4.26
N THR A 67 13.65 -24.40 4.13
CA THR A 67 13.14 -24.91 2.85
C THR A 67 12.90 -23.76 1.87
N LEU A 68 12.29 -22.67 2.33
CA LEU A 68 12.07 -21.46 1.52
C LEU A 68 13.41 -20.84 1.06
N ARG A 69 14.43 -20.83 1.92
CA ARG A 69 15.77 -20.36 1.57
C ARG A 69 16.40 -21.22 0.48
N ARG A 70 16.39 -22.55 0.63
CA ARG A 70 16.94 -23.47 -0.38
C ARG A 70 16.19 -23.40 -1.70
N LEU A 71 14.87 -23.21 -1.66
CA LEU A 71 14.07 -22.97 -2.86
C LEU A 71 14.52 -21.70 -3.58
N ALA A 72 14.74 -20.62 -2.85
CA ALA A 72 15.21 -19.35 -3.42
C ALA A 72 16.66 -19.40 -3.93
N GLU A 73 17.51 -20.29 -3.40
CA GLU A 73 18.87 -20.56 -3.90
C GLU A 73 18.80 -21.32 -5.24
N TYR A 74 17.98 -22.38 -5.30
CA TYR A 74 17.72 -23.13 -6.53
C TYR A 74 17.14 -22.25 -7.65
N ASP A 75 16.14 -21.41 -7.34
CA ASP A 75 15.49 -20.52 -8.33
C ASP A 75 16.45 -19.45 -8.90
N ARG A 76 17.51 -19.08 -8.16
CA ARG A 76 18.56 -18.15 -8.64
C ARG A 76 19.64 -18.82 -9.47
N GLY A 77 19.67 -20.16 -9.53
CA GLY A 77 20.72 -20.92 -10.18
C GLY A 77 22.04 -20.94 -9.40
N ASP A 78 21.98 -20.69 -8.08
CA ASP A 78 23.12 -20.78 -7.17
C ASP A 78 23.25 -22.25 -6.69
N GLU A 79 23.71 -23.16 -7.55
CA GLU A 79 24.14 -24.53 -7.17
C GLU A 79 25.64 -24.75 -7.42
#